data_AF-A0A0A1WPA6-F1
#
_entry.id   AF-A0A0A1WPA6-F1
#
_cell.length_a   1.000
_cell.length_b   1.000
_cell.length_c   1.000
_cell.angle_alpha   90.00
_cell.angle_beta   90.00
_cell.angle_gamma   90.00
#
_symmetry.space_group_name_H-M   'P 1'
#
loop_
_entity.id
_entity.type
_entity.pdbx_description
1 polymer ?
#
loop_
_entity_poly.entity_id
_entity_poly.type
_entity_poly.pdbx_seq_one_letter_code
_entity_poly.pdbx_strand_id
1 'polypeptide(L)'
;MSVEKTYRSDLKGVLKFLLEHTKNEDAKGSTCQEMDAEKKQFLASALNNMTTDVMKEFQRAISILEDQESTVANKVNALNVIREGIDDIDFANSFVKAGGSIYLVQNLTHTNCEIRSLTAYIIAEMSQNNPFCQQHFVDAKTIPVLINYLNESEELANSGIHAVSSLLQNFKPGLVEFLNVNGIQILLKCLDKNNSRLSVRVCFLIGKLAEQDNLRDELIEKLAITQLVKCLPVAIAEYDSRLETTLYALSELSKSNKWMIEESQEEKLKSLTTGIVENYAIEEEYEEIYRHSCAILRKLDTHANTR
;
A
#
# COMPACT_ATOMS: atom_id res chain seq x y z
N MET A 1 19.32 16.81 -35.99
CA MET A 1 19.39 16.14 -34.66
C MET A 1 18.18 16.60 -33.88
N SER A 2 17.18 15.73 -33.80
CA SER A 2 15.84 16.04 -33.31
C SER A 2 15.84 16.17 -31.79
N VAL A 3 15.30 17.27 -31.29
CA VAL A 3 15.09 17.50 -29.86
C VAL A 3 13.80 16.77 -29.46
N GLU A 4 13.93 15.63 -28.77
CA GLU A 4 12.82 15.00 -28.08
C GLU A 4 12.25 15.97 -27.04
N LYS A 5 11.04 16.49 -27.29
CA LYS A 5 10.30 17.25 -26.29
C LYS A 5 9.77 16.26 -25.26
N THR A 6 10.39 16.25 -24.09
CA THR A 6 9.89 15.55 -22.90
C THR A 6 8.56 16.20 -22.49
N TYR A 7 7.43 15.58 -22.82
CA TYR A 7 6.13 15.99 -22.27
C TYR A 7 6.07 15.54 -20.81
N ARG A 8 5.84 16.48 -19.87
CA ARG A 8 5.58 16.14 -18.47
C ARG A 8 4.34 15.25 -18.38
N SER A 9 4.39 14.24 -17.51
CA SER A 9 3.27 13.38 -17.11
C SER A 9 2.23 14.11 -16.22
N ASP A 10 2.05 15.42 -16.41
CA ASP A 10 1.03 16.25 -15.79
C ASP A 10 -0.18 16.27 -16.74
N LEU A 11 -1.41 16.29 -16.22
CA LEU A 11 -2.64 16.40 -17.00
C LEU A 11 -2.59 17.56 -18.00
N LYS A 12 -1.92 18.67 -17.67
CA LYS A 12 -1.68 19.80 -18.59
C LYS A 12 -0.77 19.41 -19.76
N GLY A 13 0.23 18.57 -19.51
CA GLY A 13 1.13 18.02 -20.51
C GLY A 13 0.43 17.06 -21.46
N VAL A 14 -0.40 16.17 -20.92
CA VAL A 14 -1.24 15.24 -21.70
C VAL A 14 -2.26 16.01 -22.53
N LEU A 15 -2.92 17.01 -21.96
CA LEU A 15 -3.90 17.83 -22.68
C LEU A 15 -3.25 18.60 -23.83
N LYS A 16 -2.03 19.13 -23.62
CA LYS A 16 -1.25 19.82 -24.66
C LYS A 16 -0.77 18.86 -25.75
N PHE A 17 -0.33 17.66 -25.36
CA PHE A 17 0.07 16.60 -26.29
C PHE A 17 -1.11 16.15 -27.16
N LEU A 18 -2.26 15.87 -26.54
CA LEU A 18 -3.49 15.51 -27.25
C LEU A 18 -3.92 16.63 -28.21
N LEU A 19 -3.88 17.90 -27.80
CA LEU A 19 -4.16 19.04 -28.67
C LEU A 19 -3.18 19.20 -29.85
N GLU A 20 -1.91 18.86 -29.65
CA GLU A 20 -0.89 18.92 -30.69
C GLU A 20 -0.99 17.73 -31.66
N HIS A 21 -1.55 16.60 -31.23
CA HIS A 21 -1.65 15.38 -32.04
C HIS A 21 -3.04 15.15 -32.67
N THR A 22 -4.11 15.73 -32.13
CA THR A 22 -5.44 15.71 -32.78
C THR A 22 -5.52 16.56 -34.04
N LYS A 23 -4.57 17.48 -34.27
CA LYS A 23 -4.48 18.24 -35.53
C LYS A 23 -4.16 17.37 -36.76
N ASN A 24 -3.57 16.19 -36.57
CA ASN A 24 -3.05 15.37 -37.67
C ASN A 24 -3.89 14.11 -37.97
N GLU A 25 -4.82 13.71 -37.09
CA GLU A 25 -5.61 12.47 -37.23
C GLU A 25 -7.12 12.71 -37.10
N ASP A 26 -7.65 13.75 -37.75
CA ASP A 26 -9.10 13.91 -37.84
C ASP A 26 -9.71 12.83 -38.76
N ALA A 27 -10.48 11.92 -38.15
CA ALA A 27 -11.41 11.05 -38.86
C ALA A 27 -12.43 11.91 -39.62
N LYS A 28 -12.58 11.64 -40.92
CA LYS A 28 -13.54 12.36 -41.80
C LYS A 28 -14.96 12.27 -41.22
N GLY A 29 -15.43 13.34 -40.58
CA GLY A 29 -16.84 13.49 -40.20
C GLY A 29 -17.14 14.02 -38.80
N SER A 30 -16.13 14.27 -37.95
CA SER A 30 -16.37 14.96 -36.67
C SER A 30 -15.75 16.34 -36.70
N THR A 31 -16.59 17.38 -36.72
CA THR A 31 -16.14 18.78 -36.64
C THR A 31 -15.57 19.03 -35.25
N CYS A 32 -14.26 18.77 -35.05
CA CYS A 32 -13.53 19.28 -33.91
C CYS A 32 -13.48 20.80 -34.06
N GLN A 33 -14.44 21.52 -33.48
CA GLN A 33 -14.34 22.97 -33.40
C GLN A 33 -13.08 23.28 -32.58
N GLU A 34 -12.13 24.04 -33.16
CA GLU A 34 -11.02 24.60 -32.39
C GLU A 34 -11.62 25.28 -31.15
N MET A 35 -11.28 24.80 -29.95
CA MET A 35 -11.77 25.42 -28.71
C MET A 35 -11.59 26.94 -28.79
N ASP A 36 -12.70 27.68 -28.68
CA ASP A 36 -12.69 29.14 -28.58
C ASP A 36 -11.62 29.59 -27.59
N ALA A 37 -10.85 30.62 -27.95
CA ALA A 37 -9.81 31.16 -27.09
C ALA A 37 -10.34 31.51 -25.68
N GLU A 38 -11.61 31.94 -25.60
CA GLU A 38 -12.32 32.22 -24.36
C GLU A 38 -12.56 30.95 -23.52
N LYS A 39 -12.94 29.83 -24.13
CA LYS A 39 -13.12 28.55 -23.41
C LYS A 39 -11.78 28.00 -22.91
N LYS A 40 -10.70 28.14 -23.69
CA LYS A 40 -9.33 27.79 -23.24
C LYS A 40 -8.90 28.64 -22.05
N GLN A 41 -9.17 29.94 -22.11
CA GLN A 41 -8.80 30.87 -21.05
C GLN A 41 -9.67 30.67 -19.80
N PHE A 42 -10.96 30.36 -19.96
CA PHE A 42 -11.85 29.98 -18.86
C PHE A 42 -11.37 28.69 -18.19
N LEU A 43 -11.08 27.63 -18.95
CA LEU A 43 -10.60 26.36 -18.39
C LEU A 43 -9.25 26.54 -17.69
N ALA A 44 -8.31 27.26 -18.31
CA ALA A 44 -7.01 27.55 -17.71
C ALA A 44 -7.18 28.36 -16.41
N SER A 45 -8.08 29.33 -16.39
CA SER A 45 -8.37 30.13 -15.19
C SER A 45 -9.03 29.29 -14.09
N ALA A 46 -10.00 28.44 -14.44
CA ALA A 46 -10.66 27.54 -13.50
C ALA A 46 -9.67 26.53 -12.88
N LEU A 47 -8.85 25.89 -13.71
CA LEU A 47 -7.81 24.96 -13.25
C LEU A 47 -6.77 25.65 -12.37
N ASN A 48 -6.32 26.85 -12.78
CA ASN A 48 -5.35 27.61 -11.98
C ASN A 48 -5.96 28.08 -10.65
N ASN A 49 -7.21 28.55 -10.64
CA ASN A 49 -7.88 28.96 -9.41
C ASN A 49 -8.03 27.78 -8.43
N MET A 50 -8.47 26.61 -8.92
CA MET A 50 -8.55 25.39 -8.11
C MET A 50 -7.18 24.99 -7.54
N THR A 51 -6.13 25.00 -8.38
CA THR A 51 -4.74 24.73 -7.95
C THR A 51 -4.28 25.70 -6.86
N THR A 52 -4.58 27.00 -7.01
CA THR A 52 -4.19 28.00 -6.02
C THR A 52 -4.96 27.89 -4.72
N ASP A 53 -6.17 27.35 -4.73
CA ASP A 53 -6.98 27.20 -3.52
C ASP A 53 -6.42 26.09 -2.63
N VAL A 54 -6.12 24.92 -3.21
CA VAL A 54 -5.49 23.79 -2.52
C VAL A 54 -4.17 24.21 -1.87
N MET A 55 -3.33 24.96 -2.57
CA MET A 55 -2.05 25.41 -2.02
C MET A 55 -2.23 26.40 -0.86
N LYS A 56 -3.25 27.26 -0.90
CA LYS A 56 -3.59 28.15 0.24
C LYS A 56 -4.15 27.35 1.41
N GLU A 57 -4.93 26.30 1.15
CA GLU A 57 -5.43 25.39 2.17
C GLU A 57 -4.29 24.64 2.86
N PHE A 58 -3.33 24.13 2.10
CA PHE A 58 -2.11 23.54 2.67
C PHE A 58 -1.33 24.53 3.52
N GLN A 59 -1.14 25.76 3.07
CA GLN A 59 -0.45 26.78 3.88
C GLN A 59 -1.19 27.06 5.20
N ARG A 60 -2.52 27.20 5.15
CA ARG A 60 -3.35 27.36 6.36
C ARG A 60 -3.23 26.16 7.29
N ALA A 61 -3.33 24.94 6.74
CA ALA A 61 -3.21 23.71 7.51
C ALA A 61 -1.83 23.59 8.17
N ILE A 62 -0.75 23.88 7.43
CA ILE A 62 0.61 23.90 7.94
C ILE A 62 0.75 24.86 9.13
N SER A 63 0.21 26.08 9.04
CA SER A 63 0.25 27.04 10.14
C SER A 63 -0.49 26.55 11.40
N ILE A 64 -1.58 25.80 11.24
CA ILE A 64 -2.31 25.18 12.37
C ILE A 64 -1.51 24.02 12.99
N LEU A 65 -0.79 23.25 12.16
CA LEU A 65 0.04 22.14 12.65
C LEU A 65 1.30 22.62 13.36
N GLU A 66 1.88 23.74 12.91
CA GLU A 66 3.04 24.41 13.51
C GLU A 66 2.73 24.96 14.90
N ASP A 67 1.53 25.52 15.08
CA ASP A 67 1.10 26.07 16.36
C ASP A 67 0.97 24.97 17.44
N GLN A 68 1.75 25.10 18.51
CA GLN A 68 1.72 24.16 19.62
C GLN A 68 0.52 24.36 20.54
N GLU A 69 -0.08 25.56 20.57
CA GLU A 69 -1.27 25.86 21.39
C GLU A 69 -2.57 25.47 20.69
N SER A 70 -2.51 25.13 19.40
CA SER A 70 -3.65 24.67 18.63
C SER A 70 -4.26 23.39 19.21
N THR A 71 -5.59 23.39 19.32
CA THR A 71 -6.35 22.26 19.88
C THR A 71 -6.22 21.02 19.01
N VAL A 72 -6.40 19.84 19.63
CA VAL A 72 -6.44 18.55 18.91
C VAL A 72 -7.44 18.59 17.76
N ALA A 73 -8.65 19.13 18.00
CA ALA A 73 -9.69 19.23 16.97
C ALA A 73 -9.24 20.08 15.77
N ASN A 74 -8.56 21.21 16.01
CA ASN A 74 -8.04 22.05 14.93
C ASN A 74 -6.96 21.33 14.13
N LYS A 75 -6.06 20.59 14.80
CA LYS A 75 -5.02 19.79 14.14
C LYS A 75 -5.61 18.65 13.32
N VAL A 76 -6.61 17.94 13.84
CA VAL A 76 -7.33 16.89 13.11
C VAL A 76 -8.02 17.48 11.87
N ASN A 77 -8.69 18.62 12.00
CA ASN A 77 -9.30 19.30 10.85
C ASN A 77 -8.25 19.71 9.81
N ALA A 78 -7.10 20.26 10.23
CA ALA A 78 -6.01 20.61 9.34
C ALA A 78 -5.44 19.38 8.60
N LEU A 79 -5.29 18.25 9.29
CA LEU A 79 -4.86 16.99 8.68
C LEU A 79 -5.90 16.45 7.68
N ASN A 80 -7.21 16.57 7.96
CA ASN A 80 -8.25 16.17 7.01
C ASN A 80 -8.23 17.03 5.74
N VAL A 81 -8.03 18.36 5.87
CA VAL A 81 -7.85 19.26 4.72
C VAL A 81 -6.63 18.84 3.89
N ILE A 82 -5.52 18.48 4.54
CA ILE A 82 -4.35 17.96 3.83
C ILE A 82 -4.71 16.67 3.08
N ARG A 83 -5.39 15.73 3.75
CA ARG A 83 -5.80 14.45 3.17
C ARG A 83 -6.62 14.63 1.88
N GLU A 84 -7.60 15.54 1.88
CA GLU A 84 -8.44 15.81 0.71
C GLU A 84 -7.66 16.44 -0.45
N GLY A 85 -6.60 17.20 -0.17
CA GLY A 85 -5.79 17.84 -1.21
C GLY A 85 -4.71 16.95 -1.83
N ILE A 86 -4.26 15.89 -1.15
CA ILE A 86 -3.14 15.04 -1.59
C ILE A 86 -3.54 13.89 -2.51
N ASP A 87 -4.83 13.74 -2.83
CA ASP A 87 -5.32 12.76 -3.82
C ASP A 87 -4.63 12.93 -5.18
N ASP A 88 -4.16 14.14 -5.48
CA ASP A 88 -3.27 14.41 -6.61
C ASP A 88 -1.79 14.31 -6.18
N ILE A 89 -1.03 13.45 -6.87
CA ILE A 89 0.40 13.23 -6.67
C ILE A 89 1.20 14.55 -6.76
N ASP A 90 0.82 15.47 -7.65
CA ASP A 90 1.50 16.77 -7.78
C ASP A 90 1.24 17.68 -6.57
N PHE A 91 0.06 17.61 -5.97
CA PHE A 91 -0.24 18.31 -4.72
C PHE A 91 0.48 17.69 -3.53
N ALA A 92 0.53 16.36 -3.42
CA ALA A 92 1.34 15.68 -2.42
C ALA A 92 2.81 16.12 -2.49
N ASN A 93 3.39 16.13 -3.69
CA ASN A 93 4.77 16.57 -3.91
C ASN A 93 4.97 18.06 -3.58
N SER A 94 3.97 18.89 -3.88
CA SER A 94 4.00 20.33 -3.60
C SER A 94 3.88 20.62 -2.10
N PHE A 95 3.09 19.84 -1.37
CA PHE A 95 2.98 19.90 0.09
C PHE A 95 4.32 19.62 0.78
N VAL A 96 5.06 18.58 0.33
CA VAL A 96 6.42 18.29 0.81
C VAL A 96 7.36 19.46 0.52
N LYS A 97 7.34 20.00 -0.72
CA LYS A 97 8.19 21.14 -1.12
C LYS A 97 7.88 22.42 -0.35
N ALA A 98 6.63 22.59 0.10
CA ALA A 98 6.21 23.70 0.95
C ALA A 98 6.64 23.53 2.43
N GLY A 99 7.32 22.44 2.78
CA GLY A 99 7.80 22.17 4.14
C GLY A 99 6.76 21.53 5.06
N GLY A 100 5.56 21.19 4.53
CA GLY A 100 4.47 20.65 5.34
C GLY A 100 4.74 19.26 5.90
N SER A 101 5.58 18.46 5.24
CA SER A 101 5.91 17.09 5.64
C SER A 101 6.63 16.99 6.99
N ILE A 102 7.35 18.03 7.41
CA ILE A 102 8.04 18.06 8.71
C ILE A 102 7.03 17.89 9.85
N TYR A 103 5.86 18.55 9.74
CA TYR A 103 4.80 18.45 10.73
C TYR A 103 4.10 17.09 10.72
N LEU A 104 4.01 16.42 9.57
CA LEU A 104 3.56 15.03 9.52
C LEU A 104 4.53 14.11 10.26
N VAL A 105 5.84 14.24 10.03
CA VAL A 105 6.84 13.41 10.72
C VAL A 105 6.80 13.63 12.23
N GLN A 106 6.64 14.87 12.69
CA GLN A 106 6.49 15.18 14.13
C GLN A 106 5.21 14.56 14.72
N ASN A 107 4.08 14.66 14.00
CA ASN A 107 2.79 14.18 14.47
C ASN A 107 2.68 12.64 14.56
N LEU A 108 3.61 11.88 13.97
CA LEU A 108 3.71 10.43 14.19
C LEU A 108 4.00 10.05 15.66
N THR A 109 4.48 10.98 16.47
CA THR A 109 4.74 10.75 17.91
C THR A 109 3.86 11.58 18.83
N HIS A 110 2.77 12.14 18.28
CA HIS A 110 1.85 12.98 19.04
C HIS A 110 1.14 12.21 20.16
N THR A 111 0.79 12.86 21.27
CA THR A 111 0.15 12.19 22.42
C THR A 111 -1.25 11.65 22.11
N ASN A 112 -1.93 12.26 21.14
CA ASN A 112 -3.28 11.88 20.70
C ASN A 112 -3.24 10.82 19.59
N CYS A 113 -4.00 9.73 19.77
CA CYS A 113 -4.09 8.58 18.86
C CYS A 113 -4.67 8.93 17.49
N GLU A 114 -5.70 9.77 17.42
CA GLU A 114 -6.37 10.17 16.18
C GLU A 114 -5.43 11.00 15.28
N ILE A 115 -4.64 11.91 15.88
CA ILE A 115 -3.62 12.66 15.13
C ILE A 115 -2.58 11.71 14.56
N ARG A 116 -2.11 10.75 15.37
CA ARG A 116 -1.11 9.76 14.96
C ARG A 116 -1.61 8.85 13.84
N SER A 117 -2.84 8.37 13.93
CA SER A 117 -3.44 7.47 12.93
C SER A 117 -3.73 8.20 11.62
N LEU A 118 -4.30 9.40 11.67
CA LEU A 118 -4.59 10.23 10.50
C LEU A 118 -3.30 10.67 9.80
N THR A 119 -2.26 11.02 10.57
CA THR A 119 -0.93 11.35 10.02
C THR A 119 -0.31 10.15 9.29
N ALA A 120 -0.36 8.95 9.88
CA ALA A 120 0.13 7.75 9.23
C ALA A 120 -0.65 7.45 7.93
N TYR A 121 -1.97 7.67 7.94
CA TYR A 121 -2.80 7.54 6.74
C TYR A 121 -2.37 8.51 5.63
N ILE A 122 -2.19 9.79 5.95
CA ILE A 122 -1.73 10.82 4.99
C ILE A 122 -0.37 10.41 4.40
N ILE A 123 0.57 9.95 5.22
CA ILE A 123 1.88 9.47 4.74
C ILE A 123 1.70 8.27 3.79
N ALA A 124 0.77 7.36 4.09
CA ALA A 124 0.48 6.21 3.24
C ALA A 124 -0.02 6.64 1.85
N GLU A 125 -1.00 7.53 1.79
CA GLU A 125 -1.58 8.06 0.55
C GLU A 125 -0.54 8.83 -0.26
N MET A 126 0.21 9.73 0.38
CA MET A 126 1.27 10.50 -0.29
C MET A 126 2.36 9.60 -0.88
N SER A 127 2.62 8.44 -0.27
CA SER A 127 3.69 7.51 -0.68
C SER A 127 3.23 6.46 -1.68
N GLN A 128 1.91 6.25 -1.85
CA GLN A 128 1.39 5.20 -2.71
C GLN A 128 1.78 5.46 -4.17
N ASN A 129 2.58 4.57 -4.75
CA ASN A 129 3.12 4.71 -6.11
C ASN A 129 3.82 6.06 -6.38
N ASN A 130 4.38 6.70 -5.35
CA ASN A 130 5.03 8.01 -5.45
C ASN A 130 6.46 7.96 -4.90
N PRO A 131 7.48 7.65 -5.74
CA PRO A 131 8.87 7.52 -5.31
C PRO A 131 9.45 8.78 -4.65
N PHE A 132 8.96 9.97 -5.00
CA PHE A 132 9.43 11.22 -4.39
C PHE A 132 9.05 11.29 -2.90
N CYS A 133 7.77 11.07 -2.60
CA CYS A 133 7.30 11.03 -1.21
C CYS A 133 7.83 9.82 -0.45
N GLN A 134 7.91 8.63 -1.09
CA GLN A 134 8.51 7.45 -0.48
C GLN A 134 9.95 7.73 -0.02
N GLN A 135 10.79 8.29 -0.90
CA GLN A 135 12.16 8.65 -0.56
C GLN A 135 12.20 9.68 0.58
N HIS A 136 11.36 10.71 0.51
CA HIS A 136 11.31 11.75 1.53
C HIS A 136 10.99 11.21 2.93
N PHE A 137 9.98 10.33 3.04
CA PHE A 137 9.58 9.77 4.33
C PHE A 137 10.55 8.69 4.84
N VAL A 138 11.20 7.94 3.96
CA VAL A 138 12.29 7.01 4.32
C VAL A 138 13.50 7.78 4.86
N ASP A 139 13.90 8.88 4.22
CA ASP A 139 14.99 9.73 4.70
C ASP A 139 14.67 10.36 6.06
N ALA A 140 13.39 10.66 6.29
CA ALA A 140 12.87 11.16 7.56
C ALA A 140 12.68 10.08 8.66
N LYS A 141 13.09 8.83 8.42
CA LYS A 141 13.04 7.73 9.41
C LYS A 141 11.64 7.44 9.95
N THR A 142 10.63 7.49 9.08
CA THR A 142 9.24 7.20 9.49
C THR A 142 8.96 5.70 9.65
N ILE A 143 9.60 4.82 8.87
CA ILE A 143 9.37 3.37 8.92
C ILE A 143 9.59 2.78 10.33
N PRO A 144 10.68 3.07 11.05
CA PRO A 144 10.86 2.62 12.44
C PRO A 144 9.72 3.03 13.40
N VAL A 145 9.13 4.21 13.19
CA VAL A 145 8.01 4.70 14.02
C VAL A 145 6.71 3.99 13.64
N LEU A 146 6.43 3.92 12.34
CA LEU A 146 5.22 3.32 11.79
C LEU A 146 5.13 1.81 12.05
N ILE A 147 6.27 1.10 12.02
CA ILE A 147 6.28 -0.34 12.32
C ILE A 147 5.97 -0.63 13.79
N ASN A 148 6.29 0.30 14.70
CA ASN A 148 5.96 0.16 16.13
C ASN A 148 4.46 0.31 16.40
N TYR A 149 3.73 1.06 15.56
CA TYR A 149 2.26 1.19 15.70
C TYR A 149 1.55 -0.16 15.64
N LEU A 150 2.13 -1.15 14.95
CA LEU A 150 1.56 -2.50 14.87
C LEU A 150 1.45 -3.16 16.25
N ASN A 151 2.19 -2.69 17.26
CA ASN A 151 2.14 -3.18 18.64
C ASN A 151 1.16 -2.42 19.54
N GLU A 152 0.47 -1.42 19.03
CA GLU A 152 -0.41 -0.53 19.80
C GLU A 152 -1.90 -0.85 19.57
N SER A 153 -2.77 0.17 19.66
CA SER A 153 -4.21 0.05 19.42
C SER A 153 -4.49 -0.44 17.99
N GLU A 154 -5.66 -1.04 17.80
CA GLU A 154 -6.12 -1.51 16.49
C GLU A 154 -6.10 -0.40 15.42
N GLU A 155 -6.49 0.81 15.78
CA GLU A 155 -6.50 1.97 14.87
C GLU A 155 -5.09 2.33 14.40
N LEU A 156 -4.13 2.39 15.33
CA LEU A 156 -2.74 2.66 15.02
C LEU A 156 -2.11 1.52 14.23
N ALA A 157 -2.38 0.28 14.59
CA ALA A 157 -1.86 -0.87 13.86
C ALA A 157 -2.33 -0.88 12.39
N ASN A 158 -3.61 -0.57 12.15
CA ASN A 158 -4.18 -0.51 10.79
C ASN A 158 -3.62 0.64 9.95
N SER A 159 -3.42 1.81 10.54
CA SER A 159 -2.82 2.96 9.84
C SER A 159 -1.31 2.77 9.63
N GLY A 160 -0.60 2.19 10.61
CA GLY A 160 0.82 1.86 10.53
C GLY A 160 1.12 0.83 9.44
N ILE A 161 0.39 -0.30 9.39
CA ILE A 161 0.60 -1.31 8.34
C ILE A 161 0.30 -0.76 6.95
N HIS A 162 -0.69 0.14 6.82
CA HIS A 162 -1.01 0.78 5.56
C HIS A 162 0.13 1.67 5.08
N ALA A 163 0.62 2.54 5.96
CA ALA A 163 1.75 3.43 5.68
C ALA A 163 3.03 2.64 5.34
N VAL A 164 3.35 1.61 6.13
CA VAL A 164 4.48 0.72 5.83
C VAL A 164 4.30 0.11 4.45
N SER A 165 3.15 -0.52 4.15
CA SER A 165 2.90 -1.14 2.85
C SER A 165 3.12 -0.16 1.69
N SER A 166 2.61 1.08 1.77
CA SER A 166 2.81 2.11 0.74
C SER A 166 4.28 2.55 0.60
N LEU A 167 5.03 2.61 1.71
CA LEU A 167 6.45 2.97 1.70
C LEU A 167 7.37 1.88 1.13
N LEU A 168 6.95 0.60 1.17
CA LEU A 168 7.74 -0.51 0.59
C LEU A 168 7.38 -0.80 -0.87
N GLN A 169 6.14 -0.51 -1.27
CA GLN A 169 5.60 -0.93 -2.56
C GLN A 169 6.46 -0.43 -3.73
N ASN A 170 7.04 -1.38 -4.47
CA ASN A 170 7.92 -1.14 -5.61
C ASN A 170 9.08 -0.16 -5.30
N PHE A 171 9.50 -0.06 -4.03
CA PHE A 171 10.46 0.93 -3.58
C PHE A 171 11.56 0.33 -2.68
N LYS A 172 12.71 0.08 -3.30
CA LYS A 172 13.85 -0.60 -2.66
C LYS A 172 14.40 0.10 -1.40
N PRO A 173 14.56 1.44 -1.34
CA PRO A 173 15.07 2.08 -0.12
C PRO A 173 14.18 1.86 1.10
N GLY A 174 12.86 1.93 0.92
CA GLY A 174 11.89 1.62 1.97
C GLY A 174 11.99 0.17 2.44
N LEU A 175 12.06 -0.78 1.49
CA LEU A 175 12.27 -2.20 1.80
C LEU A 175 13.55 -2.43 2.62
N VAL A 176 14.68 -1.83 2.24
CA VAL A 176 15.95 -1.96 2.97
C VAL A 176 15.82 -1.45 4.41
N GLU A 177 15.20 -0.30 4.60
CA GLU A 177 14.99 0.23 5.96
C GLU A 177 14.06 -0.65 6.79
N PHE A 178 12.98 -1.17 6.19
CA PHE A 178 12.08 -2.12 6.83
C PHE A 178 12.79 -3.40 7.30
N LEU A 179 13.70 -3.94 6.49
CA LEU A 179 14.51 -5.10 6.89
C LEU A 179 15.48 -4.75 8.02
N ASN A 180 16.12 -3.57 7.98
CA ASN A 180 17.03 -3.11 9.03
C ASN A 180 16.38 -2.99 10.41
N VAL A 181 15.07 -2.71 10.47
CA VAL A 181 14.31 -2.66 11.72
C VAL A 181 13.69 -4.01 12.12
N ASN A 182 14.14 -5.11 11.52
CA ASN A 182 13.55 -6.45 11.70
C ASN A 182 12.05 -6.50 11.39
N GLY A 183 11.61 -5.73 10.39
CA GLY A 183 10.20 -5.57 10.04
C GLY A 183 9.46 -6.88 9.80
N ILE A 184 10.11 -7.87 9.17
CA ILE A 184 9.53 -9.22 8.96
C ILE A 184 9.14 -9.85 10.31
N GLN A 185 10.01 -9.80 11.31
CA GLN A 185 9.73 -10.42 12.61
C GLN A 185 8.56 -9.72 13.32
N ILE A 186 8.42 -8.40 13.13
CA ILE A 186 7.32 -7.61 13.68
C ILE A 186 6.01 -7.98 12.98
N LEU A 187 6.00 -8.12 11.65
CA LEU A 187 4.83 -8.59 10.90
C LEU A 187 4.37 -9.97 11.39
N LEU A 188 5.30 -10.93 11.53
CA LEU A 188 4.95 -12.28 11.98
C LEU A 188 4.35 -12.29 13.39
N LYS A 189 4.80 -11.43 14.30
CA LYS A 189 4.20 -11.29 15.64
C LYS A 189 2.78 -10.72 15.61
N CYS A 190 2.39 -10.05 14.54
CA CYS A 190 1.05 -9.48 14.38
C CYS A 190 0.02 -10.51 13.90
N LEU A 191 0.48 -11.64 13.35
CA LEU A 191 -0.39 -12.74 12.91
C LEU A 191 -1.12 -13.42 14.08
N ASP A 192 -0.53 -13.40 15.28
CA ASP A 192 -1.11 -13.99 16.50
C ASP A 192 -2.23 -13.12 17.13
N LYS A 193 -2.50 -11.93 16.60
CA LYS A 193 -3.51 -11.01 17.15
C LYS A 193 -4.90 -11.36 16.63
N ASN A 194 -5.90 -11.33 17.50
CA ASN A 194 -7.32 -11.50 17.18
C ASN A 194 -7.93 -10.29 16.44
N ASN A 195 -7.19 -9.70 15.50
CA ASN A 195 -7.65 -8.58 14.67
C ASN A 195 -7.73 -9.03 13.21
N SER A 196 -8.95 -9.23 12.71
CA SER A 196 -9.17 -9.71 11.35
C SER A 196 -8.63 -8.75 10.28
N ARG A 197 -8.87 -7.44 10.41
CA ARG A 197 -8.44 -6.44 9.42
C ARG A 197 -6.93 -6.30 9.32
N LEU A 198 -6.25 -6.25 10.46
CA LEU A 198 -4.79 -6.20 10.54
C LEU A 198 -4.20 -7.50 9.97
N SER A 199 -4.75 -8.66 10.34
CA SER A 199 -4.28 -9.96 9.86
C SER A 199 -4.34 -10.07 8.33
N VAL A 200 -5.44 -9.65 7.70
CA VAL A 200 -5.56 -9.60 6.22
C VAL A 200 -4.42 -8.78 5.59
N ARG A 201 -4.17 -7.57 6.10
CA ARG A 201 -3.13 -6.67 5.57
C ARG A 201 -1.73 -7.21 5.78
N VAL A 202 -1.47 -7.83 6.95
CA VAL A 202 -0.18 -8.44 7.27
C VAL A 202 0.07 -9.67 6.39
N CYS A 203 -0.91 -10.58 6.25
CA CYS A 203 -0.79 -11.75 5.37
C CYS A 203 -0.55 -11.32 3.92
N PHE A 204 -1.31 -10.34 3.42
CA PHE A 204 -1.11 -9.80 2.08
C PHE A 204 0.30 -9.22 1.89
N LEU A 205 0.79 -8.42 2.84
CA LEU A 205 2.14 -7.86 2.76
C LEU A 205 3.22 -8.95 2.80
N ILE A 206 3.05 -9.99 3.63
CA ILE A 206 3.96 -11.15 3.64
C ILE A 206 3.99 -11.84 2.27
N GLY A 207 2.82 -12.09 1.67
CA GLY A 207 2.73 -12.66 0.33
C GLY A 207 3.43 -11.79 -0.71
N LYS A 208 3.22 -10.47 -0.66
CA LYS A 208 3.90 -9.51 -1.56
C LYS A 208 5.41 -9.50 -1.39
N LEU A 209 5.92 -9.60 -0.17
CA LEU A 209 7.36 -9.72 0.08
C LEU A 209 7.90 -11.07 -0.44
N ALA A 210 7.13 -12.16 -0.26
CA ALA A 210 7.49 -13.50 -0.72
C ALA A 210 7.47 -13.67 -2.26
N GLU A 211 6.97 -12.69 -3.03
CA GLU A 211 7.14 -12.67 -4.49
C GLU A 211 8.63 -12.55 -4.88
N GLN A 212 9.48 -11.96 -4.01
CA GLN A 212 10.93 -11.84 -4.23
C GLN A 212 11.68 -13.04 -3.62
N ASP A 213 12.49 -13.75 -4.42
CA ASP A 213 13.15 -14.99 -4.00
C ASP A 213 14.01 -14.84 -2.73
N ASN A 214 14.78 -13.76 -2.61
CA ASN A 214 15.63 -13.50 -1.46
C ASN A 214 14.83 -13.27 -0.17
N LEU A 215 13.71 -12.55 -0.27
CA LEU A 215 12.84 -12.29 0.88
C LEU A 215 11.98 -13.50 1.23
N ARG A 216 11.58 -14.29 0.23
CA ARG A 216 10.87 -15.56 0.42
C ARG A 216 11.68 -16.49 1.31
N ASP A 217 12.95 -16.65 1.00
CA ASP A 217 13.87 -17.47 1.78
C ASP A 217 14.05 -16.92 3.21
N GLU A 218 14.22 -15.61 3.36
CA GLU A 218 14.34 -14.97 4.68
C GLU A 218 13.06 -15.14 5.53
N LEU A 219 11.88 -15.05 4.91
CA LEU A 219 10.59 -15.30 5.55
C LEU A 219 10.49 -16.75 6.05
N ILE A 220 10.92 -17.72 5.25
CA ILE A 220 10.95 -19.14 5.64
C ILE A 220 11.89 -19.36 6.82
N GLU A 221 13.10 -18.79 6.78
CA GLU A 221 14.08 -18.86 7.86
C GLU A 221 13.57 -18.25 9.17
N LYS A 222 12.69 -17.23 9.08
CA LYS A 222 12.00 -16.62 10.24
C LYS A 222 10.70 -17.33 10.64
N LEU A 223 10.47 -18.55 10.16
CA LEU A 223 9.32 -19.41 10.50
C LEU A 223 7.96 -18.84 10.06
N ALA A 224 7.92 -18.10 8.95
CA ALA A 224 6.66 -17.53 8.43
C ALA A 224 5.59 -18.60 8.13
N ILE A 225 6.00 -19.74 7.56
CA ILE A 225 5.09 -20.87 7.24
C ILE A 225 4.37 -21.34 8.50
N THR A 226 5.13 -21.59 9.57
CA THR A 226 4.60 -22.08 10.85
C THR A 226 3.58 -21.11 11.45
N GLN A 227 3.81 -19.80 11.36
CA GLN A 227 2.87 -18.81 11.89
C GLN A 227 1.62 -18.70 11.02
N LEU A 228 1.77 -18.65 9.68
CA LEU A 228 0.63 -18.57 8.76
C LEU A 228 -0.30 -19.81 8.87
N VAL A 229 0.25 -21.01 9.03
CA VAL A 229 -0.56 -22.24 9.20
C VAL A 229 -1.34 -22.24 10.51
N LYS A 230 -0.84 -21.58 11.57
CA LYS A 230 -1.60 -21.40 12.82
C LYS A 230 -2.80 -20.49 12.64
N CYS A 231 -2.70 -19.47 11.79
CA CYS A 231 -3.79 -18.55 11.46
C CYS A 231 -4.91 -19.19 10.64
N LEU A 232 -4.65 -20.33 9.98
CA LEU A 232 -5.65 -21.02 9.18
C LEU A 232 -6.79 -21.58 10.06
N PRO A 233 -8.05 -21.42 9.65
CA PRO A 233 -9.18 -22.05 10.32
C PRO A 233 -9.11 -23.57 10.21
N VAL A 234 -9.87 -24.26 11.06
CA VAL A 234 -9.97 -25.74 11.04
C VAL A 234 -10.82 -26.20 9.85
N ALA A 235 -11.87 -25.46 9.52
CA ALA A 235 -12.76 -25.71 8.40
C ALA A 235 -13.26 -24.38 7.83
N ILE A 236 -13.72 -24.42 6.58
CA ILE A 236 -14.29 -23.26 5.90
C ILE A 236 -15.79 -23.31 6.11
N ALA A 237 -16.34 -22.25 6.71
CA ALA A 237 -17.78 -22.06 6.82
C ALA A 237 -18.27 -21.11 5.73
N GLU A 238 -17.57 -19.99 5.53
CA GLU A 238 -17.88 -18.93 4.59
C GLU A 238 -16.58 -18.35 4.03
N TYR A 239 -16.67 -17.60 2.93
CA TYR A 239 -15.55 -16.85 2.37
C TYR A 239 -14.99 -15.87 3.41
N ASP A 240 -13.67 -15.93 3.63
CA ASP A 240 -12.94 -15.05 4.54
C ASP A 240 -11.72 -14.47 3.80
N SER A 241 -11.66 -13.15 3.63
CA SER A 241 -10.51 -12.47 3.02
C SER A 241 -9.19 -12.77 3.74
N ARG A 242 -9.24 -13.10 5.04
CA ARG A 242 -8.06 -13.54 5.79
C ARG A 242 -7.58 -14.90 5.33
N LEU A 243 -8.48 -15.83 5.04
CA LEU A 243 -8.13 -17.14 4.51
C LEU A 243 -7.45 -17.00 3.15
N GLU A 244 -8.04 -16.21 2.25
CA GLU A 244 -7.46 -15.95 0.92
C GLU A 244 -6.05 -15.37 1.03
N THR A 245 -5.88 -14.28 1.79
CA THR A 245 -4.57 -13.63 1.93
C THR A 245 -3.53 -14.51 2.64
N THR A 246 -3.95 -15.37 3.56
CA THR A 246 -3.06 -16.35 4.21
C THR A 246 -2.62 -17.44 3.24
N LEU A 247 -3.55 -17.97 2.42
CA LEU A 247 -3.25 -18.96 1.38
C LEU A 247 -2.39 -18.36 0.27
N TYR A 248 -2.65 -17.12 -0.13
CA TYR A 248 -1.78 -16.38 -1.04
C TYR A 248 -0.34 -16.34 -0.53
N ALA A 249 -0.13 -15.89 0.72
CA ALA A 249 1.19 -15.85 1.33
C ALA A 249 1.87 -17.23 1.39
N LEU A 250 1.14 -18.27 1.79
CA LEU A 250 1.65 -19.65 1.81
C LEU A 250 1.99 -20.15 0.39
N SER A 251 1.18 -19.80 -0.61
CA SER A 251 1.42 -20.18 -2.01
C SER A 251 2.64 -19.50 -2.61
N GLU A 252 2.96 -18.26 -2.20
CA GLU A 252 4.19 -17.59 -2.59
C GLU A 252 5.40 -18.23 -1.90
N LEU A 253 5.30 -18.55 -0.61
CA LEU A 253 6.36 -19.24 0.13
C LEU A 253 6.65 -20.65 -0.42
N SER A 254 5.63 -21.36 -0.92
CA SER A 254 5.75 -22.73 -1.46
C SER A 254 6.61 -22.82 -2.72
N LYS A 255 6.82 -21.69 -3.41
CA LYS A 255 7.71 -21.59 -4.57
C LYS A 255 9.19 -21.75 -4.20
N SER A 256 9.59 -21.56 -2.94
CA SER A 256 10.98 -21.76 -2.52
C SER A 256 11.37 -23.24 -2.47
N ASN A 257 12.65 -23.52 -2.75
CA ASN A 257 13.25 -24.83 -2.51
C ASN A 257 13.57 -25.06 -1.02
N LYS A 258 13.63 -24.00 -0.21
CA LYS A 258 13.82 -24.08 1.25
C LYS A 258 12.53 -24.35 2.02
N TRP A 259 11.42 -24.60 1.32
CA TRP A 259 10.13 -24.91 1.96
C TRP A 259 10.29 -26.03 2.99
N MET A 260 10.01 -25.72 4.24
CA MET A 260 10.09 -26.65 5.35
C MET A 260 8.93 -26.41 6.31
N ILE A 261 8.22 -27.49 6.64
CA ILE A 261 7.04 -27.47 7.50
C ILE A 261 7.08 -28.70 8.42
N GLU A 262 6.60 -28.53 9.66
CA GLU A 262 6.45 -29.62 10.62
C GLU A 262 5.31 -30.56 10.19
N GLU A 263 5.46 -31.86 10.45
CA GLU A 263 4.51 -32.90 10.00
C GLU A 263 3.06 -32.62 10.44
N SER A 264 2.86 -32.19 11.69
CA SER A 264 1.52 -31.84 12.21
C SER A 264 0.87 -30.66 11.48
N GLN A 265 1.68 -29.68 11.06
CA GLN A 265 1.22 -28.50 10.32
C GLN A 265 0.98 -28.84 8.85
N GLU A 266 1.79 -29.74 8.30
CA GLU A 266 1.65 -30.28 6.95
C GLU A 266 0.33 -31.02 6.77
N GLU A 267 -0.04 -31.89 7.72
CA GLU A 267 -1.33 -32.60 7.72
C GLU A 267 -2.51 -31.63 7.76
N LYS A 268 -2.49 -30.64 8.67
CA LYS A 268 -3.53 -29.61 8.77
C LYS A 268 -3.68 -28.82 7.45
N LEU A 269 -2.56 -28.40 6.88
CA LEU A 269 -2.55 -27.63 5.63
C LEU A 269 -3.07 -28.49 4.47
N LYS A 270 -2.66 -29.76 4.39
CA LYS A 270 -3.13 -30.70 3.37
C LYS A 270 -4.63 -30.99 3.50
N SER A 271 -5.13 -31.27 4.70
CA SER A 271 -6.57 -31.54 4.90
C SER A 271 -7.42 -30.34 4.50
N LEU A 272 -7.01 -29.12 4.86
CA LEU A 272 -7.73 -27.90 4.54
C LEU A 272 -7.72 -27.62 3.02
N THR A 273 -6.54 -27.67 2.40
CA THR A 273 -6.39 -27.38 0.96
C THR A 273 -7.06 -28.43 0.08
N THR A 274 -7.05 -29.71 0.46
CA THR A 274 -7.84 -30.74 -0.23
C THR A 274 -9.35 -30.47 -0.11
N GLY A 275 -9.83 -30.15 1.10
CA GLY A 275 -11.24 -29.79 1.31
C GLY A 275 -11.67 -28.57 0.51
N ILE A 276 -10.78 -27.59 0.30
CA ILE A 276 -11.04 -26.45 -0.58
C ILE A 276 -11.22 -26.90 -2.03
N VAL A 277 -10.26 -27.67 -2.53
CA VAL A 277 -10.20 -28.09 -3.93
C VAL A 277 -11.37 -29.00 -4.31
N GLU A 278 -11.84 -29.81 -3.38
CA GLU A 278 -12.99 -30.71 -3.61
C GLU A 278 -14.34 -29.98 -3.61
N ASN A 279 -14.52 -28.99 -2.73
CA ASN A 279 -15.83 -28.35 -2.51
C ASN A 279 -16.06 -27.07 -3.31
N TYR A 280 -15.00 -26.33 -3.66
CA TYR A 280 -15.13 -24.95 -4.20
C TYR A 280 -14.53 -24.77 -5.60
N ALA A 281 -14.27 -25.86 -6.34
CA ALA A 281 -13.63 -25.79 -7.67
C ALA A 281 -14.43 -25.05 -8.75
N ILE A 282 -15.74 -24.82 -8.53
CA ILE A 282 -16.68 -24.33 -9.55
C ILE A 282 -17.24 -22.94 -9.17
N GLU A 283 -16.93 -22.43 -7.98
CA GLU A 283 -17.48 -21.16 -7.49
C GLU A 283 -16.54 -19.99 -7.81
N GLU A 284 -17.00 -19.02 -8.60
CA GLU A 284 -16.20 -17.83 -8.99
C GLU A 284 -15.72 -17.03 -7.76
N GLU A 285 -16.52 -16.99 -6.69
CA GLU A 285 -16.16 -16.28 -5.44
C GLU A 285 -14.93 -16.88 -4.74
N TYR A 286 -14.64 -18.16 -4.97
CA TYR A 286 -13.53 -18.89 -4.32
C TYR A 286 -12.37 -19.16 -5.28
N GLU A 287 -12.36 -18.57 -6.48
CA GLU A 287 -11.37 -18.88 -7.51
C GLU A 287 -9.93 -18.66 -7.04
N GLU A 288 -9.64 -17.56 -6.36
CA GLU A 288 -8.29 -17.28 -5.86
C GLU A 288 -7.89 -18.22 -4.72
N ILE A 289 -8.81 -18.50 -3.78
CA ILE A 289 -8.62 -19.48 -2.70
C ILE A 289 -8.30 -20.86 -3.28
N TYR A 290 -9.03 -21.26 -4.32
CA TYR A 290 -8.82 -22.51 -5.06
C TYR A 290 -7.44 -22.55 -5.73
N ARG A 291 -7.07 -21.50 -6.46
CA ARG A 291 -5.76 -21.38 -7.15
C ARG A 291 -4.60 -21.49 -6.17
N HIS A 292 -4.64 -20.75 -5.06
CA HIS A 292 -3.59 -20.81 -4.03
C HIS A 292 -3.51 -22.20 -3.38
N SER A 293 -4.66 -22.83 -3.09
CA SER A 293 -4.71 -24.17 -2.50
C SER A 293 -4.13 -25.23 -3.44
N CYS A 294 -4.41 -25.15 -4.75
CA CYS A 294 -3.82 -26.03 -5.74
C CYS A 294 -2.30 -25.90 -5.82
N ALA A 295 -1.78 -24.66 -5.77
CA ALA A 295 -0.34 -24.41 -5.78
C ALA A 295 0.36 -25.02 -4.56
N ILE A 296 -0.25 -24.89 -3.38
CA ILE A 296 0.25 -25.47 -2.13
C ILE A 296 0.24 -27.00 -2.19
N LEU A 297 -0.87 -27.63 -2.59
CA LEU A 297 -0.98 -29.09 -2.69
C LEU A 297 0.09 -29.70 -3.60
N ARG A 298 0.32 -29.08 -4.77
CA ARG A 298 1.40 -29.52 -5.69
C ARG A 298 2.76 -29.52 -5.02
N LYS A 299 3.04 -28.53 -4.17
CA LYS A 299 4.29 -28.47 -3.40
C LYS A 299 4.35 -29.55 -2.33
N LEU A 300 3.26 -29.80 -1.61
CA LEU A 300 3.20 -30.84 -0.57
C LEU A 300 3.39 -32.25 -1.16
N ASP A 301 2.76 -32.53 -2.29
CA ASP A 301 2.90 -33.85 -2.94
C ASP A 301 4.30 -34.07 -3.55
N THR A 302 4.96 -33.01 -4.03
CA THR A 302 6.36 -33.13 -4.49
C THR A 302 7.32 -33.32 -3.32
N HIS A 303 7.09 -32.62 -2.20
CA HIS A 303 7.89 -32.73 -0.98
C HIS A 303 7.77 -34.12 -0.31
N ALA A 304 6.57 -34.70 -0.28
CA ALA A 304 6.34 -36.06 0.22
C ALA A 304 7.08 -37.14 -0.60
N ASN A 305 7.31 -36.90 -1.90
CA ASN A 305 8.07 -37.82 -2.77
C ASN A 305 9.60 -37.62 -2.67
N THR A 306 10.08 -36.60 -1.96
CA THR A 306 11.52 -36.32 -1.77
C THR A 306 12.05 -36.60 -0.36
N ARG A 307 11.15 -36.92 0.59
CA ARG A 307 11.50 -37.47 1.92
C ARG A 307 11.65 -38.98 1.85
#